data_AF-A0A2V2EPV3-F1
#
_entry.id   AF-A0A2V2EPV3-F1
#
_cell.length_a   1.000
_cell.length_b   1.000
_cell.length_c   1.000
_cell.angle_alpha   90.00
_cell.angle_beta   90.00
_cell.angle_gamma   90.00
#
_symmetry.space_group_name_H-M   'P 1'
#
loop_
_entity.id
_entity.type
_entity.pdbx_description
1 polymer ?
#
loop_
_entity_poly.entity_id
_entity_poly.type
_entity_poly.pdbx_seq_one_letter_code
_entity_poly.pdbx_strand_id
1 'polypeptide(L)'
;MTTEQIIIVVLAIAAAILLIALIAVAVQFSKYKKRGSDYADRVKIVDGVRYSRDDAVTKDGAANVTLSQGDFLLEQGKTYTADKKGELLPGKYTVLAASDATKSFKLRAGGYVRDYAHGDTLVLAQGDTVCAVSCNVILR
;
A
#
# COMPACT_ATOMS: atom_id res chain seq x y z
N MET A 1 21.09 -40.18 45.13
CA MET A 1 20.50 -40.31 43.77
C MET A 1 21.15 -41.50 43.10
N THR A 2 20.36 -42.42 42.56
CA THR A 2 20.89 -43.50 41.73
C THR A 2 21.35 -42.95 40.37
N THR A 3 22.29 -43.62 39.71
CA THR A 3 22.79 -43.24 38.38
C THR A 3 21.66 -43.05 37.36
N GLU A 4 20.61 -43.87 37.45
CA GLU A 4 19.41 -43.76 36.62
C GLU A 4 18.64 -42.44 36.84
N GLN A 5 18.50 -42.00 38.10
CA GLN A 5 17.86 -40.72 38.42
C GLN A 5 18.66 -39.53 37.88
N ILE A 6 19.99 -39.61 37.90
CA ILE A 6 20.86 -38.57 37.36
C ILE A 6 20.68 -38.47 35.83
N ILE A 7 20.62 -39.60 35.13
CA ILE A 7 20.42 -39.64 33.68
C ILE A 7 19.06 -39.06 33.29
N ILE A 8 17.99 -39.40 34.03
CA ILE A 8 16.64 -38.88 33.79
C ILE A 8 16.59 -37.36 33.99
N VAL A 9 17.23 -36.84 35.04
CA VAL A 9 17.27 -35.39 35.30
C VAL A 9 18.04 -34.65 34.19
N VAL A 10 19.18 -35.19 33.74
CA VAL A 10 19.97 -34.59 32.65
C VAL A 10 19.17 -34.58 31.34
N LEU A 11 18.47 -35.68 31.01
CA LEU A 11 17.61 -35.76 29.83
C LEU A 11 16.43 -34.78 29.90
N ALA A 12 15.81 -34.63 31.07
CA ALA A 12 14.71 -33.69 31.26
C ALA A 12 15.15 -32.23 31.07
N ILE A 13 16.34 -31.87 31.55
CA ILE A 13 16.93 -30.54 31.36
C ILE A 13 17.25 -30.31 29.88
N ALA A 14 17.85 -31.29 29.20
CA ALA A 14 18.15 -31.20 27.76
C ALA A 14 16.87 -31.03 26.93
N ALA A 15 15.81 -31.78 27.24
CA ALA A 15 14.52 -31.66 26.57
C ALA A 15 13.85 -30.29 26.79
N ALA A 16 13.94 -29.74 28.01
CA ALA A 16 13.42 -28.42 28.32
C ALA A 16 14.14 -27.31 27.52
N ILE A 17 15.47 -27.38 27.41
CA ILE A 17 16.27 -26.44 26.62
C ILE A 17 15.88 -26.51 25.13
N LEU A 18 15.72 -27.73 24.60
CA LEU A 18 15.33 -27.94 23.20
C LEU A 18 13.93 -27.39 22.92
N LEU A 19 12.99 -27.58 23.85
CA LEU A 19 11.62 -27.06 23.74
C LEU A 19 11.62 -25.52 23.72
N ILE A 20 12.41 -24.87 24.60
CA ILE A 20 12.55 -23.40 24.60
C ILE A 20 13.14 -22.89 23.28
N ALA A 21 14.16 -23.57 22.74
CA ALA A 21 14.75 -23.22 21.46
C ALA A 21 13.75 -23.34 20.29
N LEU A 22 12.92 -24.41 20.28
CA LEU A 22 11.86 -24.58 19.29
C LEU A 22 10.81 -23.47 19.37
N ILE A 23 10.39 -23.08 20.57
CA ILE A 23 9.45 -21.96 20.75
C ILE A 23 10.08 -20.65 20.26
N ALA A 24 11.35 -20.38 20.58
CA ALA A 24 12.04 -19.17 20.13
C ALA A 24 12.09 -19.10 18.59
N VAL A 25 12.42 -20.20 17.92
CA VAL A 25 12.44 -20.28 16.45
C VAL A 25 11.02 -20.11 15.87
N ALA A 26 10.00 -20.75 16.44
CA ALA A 26 8.61 -20.60 16.00
C ALA A 26 8.08 -19.17 16.15
N VAL A 27 8.42 -18.49 17.26
CA VAL A 27 8.10 -17.08 17.47
C VAL A 27 8.84 -16.20 16.46
N GLN A 28 10.11 -16.49 16.16
CA GLN A 28 10.88 -15.74 15.18
C GLN A 28 10.32 -15.93 13.75
N PHE A 29 9.96 -17.15 13.36
CA PHE A 29 9.31 -17.45 12.07
C PHE A 29 7.93 -16.80 11.95
N SER A 30 7.13 -16.78 13.03
CA SER A 30 5.84 -16.09 13.02
C SER A 30 5.99 -14.56 12.92
N LYS A 31 7.06 -13.99 13.51
CA LYS A 31 7.44 -12.57 13.30
C LYS A 31 7.87 -12.31 11.86
N TYR A 32 8.59 -13.22 11.21
CA TYR A 32 8.91 -13.11 9.77
C TYR A 32 7.65 -13.17 8.91
N LYS A 33 6.71 -14.08 9.19
CA LYS A 33 5.44 -14.18 8.45
C LYS A 33 4.53 -12.96 8.67
N LYS A 34 4.56 -12.35 9.86
CA LYS A 34 3.85 -11.10 10.18
C LYS A 34 4.56 -9.82 9.69
N ARG A 35 5.81 -9.92 9.24
CA ARG A 35 6.53 -8.85 8.51
C ARG A 35 6.32 -8.91 6.99
N GLY A 36 5.47 -9.80 6.51
CA GLY A 36 5.09 -9.94 5.09
C GLY A 36 3.99 -8.98 4.61
N SER A 37 3.83 -7.82 5.25
CA SER A 37 2.96 -6.73 4.75
C SER A 37 3.57 -5.35 4.99
N ASP A 38 4.91 -5.28 5.08
CA ASP A 38 5.61 -4.01 4.88
C ASP A 38 5.91 -3.89 3.39
N TYR A 39 5.21 -2.94 2.79
CA TYR A 39 5.34 -2.50 1.42
C TYR A 39 6.78 -1.99 1.20
N ALA A 40 7.56 -2.62 0.31
CA ALA A 40 8.59 -1.98 -0.54
C ALA A 40 9.76 -2.89 -0.94
N ASP A 41 9.54 -4.11 -1.44
CA ASP A 41 10.58 -4.72 -2.28
C ASP A 41 10.02 -5.71 -3.31
N ARG A 42 9.63 -5.19 -4.47
CA ARG A 42 9.24 -6.00 -5.64
C ARG A 42 9.88 -5.46 -6.92
N VAL A 43 11.21 -5.37 -6.96
CA VAL A 43 11.95 -5.12 -8.21
C VAL A 43 12.66 -6.39 -8.64
N LYS A 44 12.44 -6.81 -9.89
CA LYS A 44 13.25 -7.87 -10.51
C LYS A 44 14.36 -7.17 -11.30
N ILE A 45 15.61 -7.40 -10.90
CA ILE A 45 16.77 -6.96 -11.69
C ILE A 45 17.04 -8.06 -12.72
N VAL A 46 17.02 -7.69 -13.99
CA VAL A 46 17.49 -8.53 -15.10
C VAL A 46 18.52 -7.69 -15.87
N ASP A 47 19.72 -8.23 -16.05
CA ASP A 47 20.85 -7.59 -16.76
C ASP A 47 21.19 -6.16 -16.29
N GLY A 48 21.17 -5.93 -14.96
CA GLY A 48 21.57 -4.65 -14.36
C GLY A 48 20.53 -3.53 -14.47
N VAL A 49 19.35 -3.82 -15.03
CA VAL A 49 18.24 -2.86 -15.18
C VAL A 49 17.06 -3.28 -14.30
N ARG A 50 16.44 -2.29 -13.63
CA ARG A 50 15.33 -2.49 -12.69
C ARG A 50 14.01 -2.56 -13.47
N TYR A 51 13.36 -3.73 -13.47
CA TYR A 51 12.01 -3.91 -14.02
C TYR A 51 10.98 -4.11 -12.89
N SER A 52 9.86 -3.39 -12.97
CA SER A 52 8.64 -3.70 -12.22
C SER A 52 8.07 -5.01 -12.76
N ARG A 53 7.65 -5.93 -11.89
CA ARG A 53 7.43 -7.34 -12.26
C ARG A 53 6.09 -7.65 -12.95
N ASP A 54 5.26 -6.65 -13.24
CA ASP A 54 3.94 -6.86 -13.82
C ASP A 54 3.84 -6.31 -15.25
N ASP A 55 4.55 -6.98 -16.16
CA ASP A 55 4.04 -7.16 -17.54
C ASP A 55 2.91 -8.19 -17.50
N ALA A 56 1.80 -7.83 -16.87
CA ALA A 56 0.57 -8.59 -16.93
C ALA A 56 -0.61 -7.67 -16.61
N VAL A 57 -1.24 -7.20 -17.68
CA VAL A 57 -2.62 -6.72 -17.76
C VAL A 57 -3.45 -7.21 -16.56
N THR A 58 -3.72 -6.31 -15.62
CA THR A 58 -4.74 -6.50 -14.59
C THR A 58 -6.08 -6.62 -15.31
N LYS A 59 -6.79 -7.70 -14.98
CA LYS A 59 -7.88 -8.33 -15.73
C LYS A 59 -9.14 -7.49 -16.03
N ASP A 60 -9.17 -6.19 -15.74
CA ASP A 60 -10.38 -5.36 -15.82
C ASP A 60 -10.15 -3.96 -16.45
N GLY A 61 -9.05 -3.73 -17.16
CA GLY A 61 -8.83 -2.48 -17.90
C GLY A 61 -8.53 -1.24 -17.04
N ALA A 62 -8.30 -1.42 -15.74
CA ALA A 62 -7.83 -0.35 -14.86
C ALA A 62 -6.34 -0.07 -15.12
N ALA A 63 -6.03 1.16 -15.51
CA ALA A 63 -4.65 1.60 -15.76
C ALA A 63 -3.76 1.38 -14.53
N ASN A 64 -2.57 0.82 -14.72
CA ASN A 64 -1.57 0.68 -13.67
C ASN A 64 -1.03 2.06 -13.29
N VAL A 65 -1.50 2.60 -12.16
CA VAL A 65 -1.07 3.90 -11.63
C VAL A 65 -0.01 3.68 -10.56
N THR A 66 1.17 4.29 -10.72
CA THR A 66 2.21 4.26 -9.68
C THR A 66 1.86 5.28 -8.59
N LEU A 67 1.42 4.81 -7.43
CA LEU A 67 1.09 5.65 -6.27
C LEU A 67 2.28 5.73 -5.31
N SER A 68 2.58 6.93 -4.82
CA SER A 68 3.51 7.16 -3.70
C SER A 68 2.77 7.12 -2.36
N GLN A 69 3.51 6.96 -1.27
CA GLN A 69 2.92 6.95 0.07
C GLN A 69 2.26 8.30 0.37
N GLY A 70 0.97 8.27 0.70
CA GLY A 70 0.16 9.47 0.95
C GLY A 70 -0.65 9.97 -0.24
N ASP A 71 -0.43 9.42 -1.43
CA ASP A 71 -1.24 9.73 -2.59
C ASP A 71 -2.64 9.11 -2.47
N PHE A 72 -3.65 9.83 -2.96
CA PHE A 72 -5.03 9.34 -3.04
C PHE A 72 -5.45 9.18 -4.50
N LEU A 73 -5.93 7.98 -4.89
CA LEU A 73 -6.40 7.72 -6.24
C LEU A 73 -7.90 8.05 -6.37
N LEU A 74 -8.21 9.07 -7.16
CA LEU A 74 -9.55 9.31 -7.67
C LEU A 74 -9.82 8.42 -8.89
N GLU A 75 -10.57 7.35 -8.67
CA GLU A 75 -11.12 6.53 -9.74
C GLU A 75 -12.14 7.32 -10.57
N GLN A 76 -12.08 7.16 -11.89
CA GLN A 76 -13.01 7.80 -12.81
C GLN A 76 -14.46 7.42 -12.49
N GLY A 77 -15.33 8.43 -12.43
CA GLY A 77 -16.76 8.28 -12.18
C GLY A 77 -17.15 8.09 -10.71
N LYS A 78 -16.19 7.85 -9.82
CA LYS A 78 -16.45 7.70 -8.39
C LYS A 78 -16.33 9.04 -7.67
N THR A 79 -17.33 9.33 -6.84
CA THR A 79 -17.38 10.57 -6.04
C THR A 79 -16.87 10.29 -4.64
N TYR A 80 -15.94 11.14 -4.20
CA TYR A 80 -15.34 11.10 -2.88
C TYR A 80 -15.72 12.36 -2.10
N THR A 81 -15.85 12.22 -0.78
CA THR A 81 -16.16 13.35 0.12
C THR A 81 -14.96 13.61 1.01
N ALA A 82 -14.51 14.85 1.06
CA ALA A 82 -13.43 15.30 1.91
C ALA A 82 -13.92 15.43 3.36
N ASP A 83 -13.48 14.54 4.24
CA ASP A 83 -13.87 14.51 5.64
C ASP A 83 -12.66 14.15 6.51
N LYS A 84 -12.43 14.88 7.60
CA LYS A 84 -11.42 14.56 8.64
C LYS A 84 -11.54 13.12 9.18
N LYS A 85 -12.72 12.50 9.11
CA LYS A 85 -12.96 11.11 9.52
C LYS A 85 -13.16 10.15 8.34
N GLY A 86 -13.08 10.66 7.10
CA GLY A 86 -13.31 9.88 5.88
C GLY A 86 -12.04 9.33 5.26
N GLU A 87 -12.19 8.70 4.09
CA GLU A 87 -11.08 8.16 3.30
C GLU A 87 -10.23 9.26 2.66
N LEU A 88 -10.87 10.36 2.25
CA LEU A 88 -10.22 11.54 1.69
C LEU A 88 -10.23 12.66 2.72
N LEU A 89 -9.05 13.14 3.10
CA LEU A 89 -8.94 14.24 4.05
C LEU A 89 -9.19 15.59 3.33
N PRO A 90 -9.68 16.62 4.04
CA PRO A 90 -9.69 17.98 3.52
C PRO A 90 -8.27 18.55 3.50
N GLY A 91 -7.95 19.35 2.48
CA GLY A 91 -6.61 19.90 2.31
C GLY A 91 -6.35 20.49 0.94
N LYS A 92 -5.09 20.85 0.72
CA LYS A 92 -4.56 21.28 -0.58
C LYS A 92 -3.84 20.10 -1.21
N TYR A 93 -4.25 19.76 -2.42
CA TYR A 93 -3.72 18.66 -3.21
C TYR A 93 -3.17 19.16 -4.54
N THR A 94 -2.15 18.49 -5.02
CA THR A 94 -1.67 18.56 -6.40
C THR A 94 -2.39 17.48 -7.19
N VAL A 95 -3.07 17.85 -8.27
CA VAL A 95 -3.78 16.91 -9.12
C VAL A 95 -2.86 16.41 -10.24
N LEU A 96 -2.65 15.11 -10.30
CA LEU A 96 -1.81 14.47 -11.32
C LEU A 96 -2.67 13.53 -12.15
N ALA A 97 -2.52 13.59 -13.47
CA ALA A 97 -3.13 12.59 -14.33
C ALA A 97 -2.52 11.21 -14.03
N ALA A 98 -3.36 10.18 -13.98
CA ALA A 98 -2.90 8.81 -13.79
C ALA A 98 -2.14 8.22 -15.01
N SER A 99 -2.26 8.86 -16.17
CA SER A 99 -1.57 8.48 -17.40
C SER A 99 -0.67 9.62 -17.86
N ASP A 100 0.59 9.31 -18.17
CA ASP A 100 1.59 10.27 -18.65
C ASP A 100 1.22 10.93 -19.98
N ALA A 101 0.34 10.29 -20.77
CA ALA A 101 -0.14 10.85 -22.03
C ALA A 101 -1.15 11.99 -21.83
N THR A 102 -1.80 12.08 -20.66
CA THR A 102 -2.90 13.00 -20.40
C THR A 102 -2.40 14.27 -19.73
N LYS A 103 -2.33 15.37 -20.50
CA LYS A 103 -1.89 16.69 -19.98
C LYS A 103 -2.99 17.47 -19.27
N SER A 104 -4.26 17.20 -19.59
CA SER A 104 -5.43 17.89 -19.04
C SER A 104 -6.58 16.90 -18.83
N PHE A 105 -7.36 17.10 -17.77
CA PHE A 105 -8.47 16.23 -17.37
C PHE A 105 -9.56 17.02 -16.66
N LYS A 106 -10.76 16.43 -16.58
CA LYS A 106 -11.93 17.05 -15.96
C LYS A 106 -12.15 16.49 -14.55
N LEU A 107 -12.29 17.40 -13.59
CA LEU A 107 -12.73 17.08 -12.23
C LEU A 107 -14.04 17.78 -11.94
N ARG A 108 -14.96 17.07 -11.29
CA ARG A 108 -16.14 17.67 -10.67
C ARG A 108 -15.81 17.97 -9.21
N ALA A 109 -15.70 19.24 -8.85
CA ALA A 109 -15.47 19.67 -7.48
C ALA A 109 -16.53 20.71 -7.09
N GLY A 110 -17.13 20.57 -5.91
CA GLY A 110 -18.17 21.51 -5.44
C GLY A 110 -19.38 21.60 -6.37
N GLY A 111 -19.75 20.49 -7.03
CA GLY A 111 -20.90 20.40 -7.94
C GLY A 111 -20.64 20.84 -9.40
N TYR A 112 -19.50 21.45 -9.70
CA TYR A 112 -19.16 21.92 -11.06
C TYR A 112 -18.02 21.11 -11.67
N VAL A 113 -18.12 20.83 -12.98
CA VAL A 113 -17.04 20.22 -13.74
C VAL A 113 -16.10 21.31 -14.25
N ARG A 114 -14.81 21.20 -13.94
CA ARG A 114 -13.76 22.11 -14.40
C ARG A 114 -12.63 21.32 -15.04
N ASP A 115 -11.93 21.97 -15.96
CA ASP A 115 -10.68 21.45 -16.54
C ASP A 115 -9.50 21.75 -15.62
N TYR A 116 -8.64 20.76 -15.44
CA TYR A 116 -7.39 20.81 -14.68
C TYR A 116 -6.25 20.29 -15.54
N ALA A 117 -5.08 20.89 -15.39
CA ALA A 117 -3.83 20.40 -15.96
C ALA A 117 -3.10 19.49 -14.97
N HIS A 118 -2.22 18.64 -15.48
CA HIS A 118 -1.31 17.86 -14.64
C HIS A 118 -0.41 18.80 -13.83
N GLY A 119 -0.40 18.64 -12.50
CA GLY A 119 0.35 19.49 -11.57
C GLY A 119 -0.44 20.68 -11.02
N ASP A 120 -1.71 20.85 -11.40
CA ASP A 120 -2.54 21.90 -10.84
C ASP A 120 -2.84 21.67 -9.35
N THR A 121 -3.31 22.73 -8.69
CA THR A 121 -3.75 22.65 -7.30
C THR A 121 -5.27 22.53 -7.19
N LEU A 122 -5.72 21.59 -6.37
CA LEU A 122 -7.10 21.45 -5.90
C LEU A 122 -7.15 21.67 -4.39
N VAL A 123 -8.08 22.49 -3.91
CA VAL A 123 -8.34 22.66 -2.48
C VAL A 123 -9.70 22.08 -2.15
N LEU A 124 -9.74 21.22 -1.15
CA LEU A 124 -10.95 20.58 -0.65
C LEU A 124 -11.18 20.99 0.81
N ALA A 125 -12.32 21.64 1.07
CA ALA A 125 -12.78 21.91 2.41
C ALA A 125 -13.53 20.70 3.00
N GLN A 126 -13.79 20.74 4.32
CA GLN A 126 -14.59 19.73 4.99
C GLN A 126 -16.01 19.67 4.38
N GLY A 127 -16.42 18.49 3.93
CA GLY A 127 -17.71 18.24 3.30
C GLY A 127 -17.72 18.44 1.78
N ASP A 128 -16.62 18.91 1.19
CA ASP A 128 -16.53 19.06 -0.26
C ASP A 128 -16.52 17.70 -0.96
N THR A 129 -17.16 17.65 -2.13
CA THR A 129 -17.15 16.46 -2.97
C THR A 129 -16.26 16.66 -4.18
N VAL A 130 -15.54 15.60 -4.54
CA VAL A 130 -14.70 15.55 -5.75
C VAL A 130 -14.92 14.24 -6.51
N CYS A 131 -14.97 14.32 -7.83
CA CYS A 131 -15.08 13.16 -8.72
C CYS A 131 -14.21 13.38 -9.95
N ALA A 132 -13.44 12.36 -10.33
CA ALA A 132 -12.68 12.40 -11.58
C ALA A 132 -13.60 12.00 -12.75
N VAL A 133 -13.76 12.89 -13.73
CA VAL A 133 -14.79 12.72 -14.77
C VAL A 133 -14.22 12.05 -16.02
N SER A 134 -13.04 12.47 -16.47
CA SER A 134 -12.47 12.05 -17.76
C SER A 134 -11.45 10.91 -17.68
N CYS A 135 -10.76 10.76 -16.55
CA CYS A 135 -9.76 9.72 -16.33
C CYS A 135 -9.50 9.57 -14.83
N ASN A 136 -8.72 8.56 -14.44
CA ASN A 136 -8.20 8.45 -13.08
C ASN A 136 -7.24 9.63 -12.79
N VAL A 137 -7.28 10.13 -11.56
CA VAL A 137 -6.47 11.28 -11.11
C VAL A 137 -5.87 10.96 -9.75
N ILE A 138 -4.62 11.32 -9.53
CA ILE A 138 -3.92 11.17 -8.25
C ILE A 138 -3.97 12.53 -7.54
N LEU A 139 -4.31 12.53 -6.25
CA LEU A 139 -4.17 13.66 -5.36
C LEU A 139 -2.92 13.48 -4.50
N ARG A 140 -2.05 14.48 -4.49
CA ARG A 140 -0.81 14.50 -3.71
C ARG A 140 -0.68 15.72 -2.83
#